data_AF-A0A4Y1RWR4-F1
#
_entry.id   AF-A0A4Y1RWR4-F1
#
_cell.length_a   1.000
_cell.length_b   1.000
_cell.length_c   1.000
_cell.angle_alpha   90.00
_cell.angle_beta   90.00
_cell.angle_gamma   90.00
#
_symmetry.space_group_name_H-M   'P 1'
#
loop_
_entity.id
_entity.type
_entity.pdbx_description
1 polymer ?
#
loop_
_entity_poly.entity_id
_entity_poly.type
_entity_poly.pdbx_seq_one_letter_code
_entity_poly.pdbx_strand_id
1 'polypeptide(L)'
;MVDDLHEKMLEYSRRESAEKEMRSMEGTLKIALELLADVYLQFLIPISQCSGFRTFWLGVLRRMDTCMKADLGAYGESTLPELIPDLLRKMITEMKEKEILVQKEDDDLWDITHIQIQWIAPSIKEELFPE
;
A
#
# COMPACT_ATOMS: atom_id res chain seq x y z
N MET A 1 27.67 34.28 12.47
CA MET A 1 28.68 33.63 11.60
C MET A 1 28.63 32.10 11.67
N VAL A 2 28.23 31.48 12.78
CA VAL A 2 28.03 30.01 12.86
C VAL A 2 26.76 29.56 12.14
N ASP A 3 25.70 30.38 12.17
CA ASP A 3 24.43 30.07 11.48
C ASP A 3 24.57 29.96 9.95
N ASP A 4 25.36 30.84 9.33
CA ASP A 4 25.61 30.83 7.87
C ASP A 4 26.35 29.55 7.41
N LEU A 5 27.24 29.01 8.26
CA LEU A 5 27.92 27.75 7.95
C LEU A 5 26.98 26.55 8.09
N HIS A 6 26.09 26.57 9.09
CA HIS A 6 25.10 25.51 9.27
C HIS A 6 24.07 25.49 8.14
N GLU A 7 23.60 26.67 7.72
CA GLU A 7 22.68 26.83 6.59
C GLU A 7 23.32 26.39 5.27
N LYS A 8 24.57 26.77 5.02
CA LYS A 8 25.34 26.27 3.86
C LYS A 8 25.59 24.77 3.91
N MET A 9 25.88 24.19 5.07
CA MET A 9 26.01 22.72 5.20
C MET A 9 24.68 22.01 4.90
N LEU A 10 23.55 22.57 5.31
CA LEU A 10 22.22 22.04 4.96
C LEU A 10 21.94 22.18 3.46
N GLU A 11 22.27 23.31 2.84
CA GLU A 11 22.19 23.49 1.38
C GLU A 11 23.10 22.51 0.62
N TYR A 12 24.36 22.33 1.05
CA TYR A 12 25.27 21.36 0.44
C TYR A 12 24.84 19.91 0.66
N SER A 13 24.11 19.62 1.75
CA SER A 13 23.55 18.29 2.01
C SER A 13 22.35 17.98 1.11
N ARG A 14 21.60 19.01 0.69
CA ARG A 14 20.54 18.90 -0.30
C ARG A 14 21.20 18.69 -1.67
N ARG A 15 21.41 17.42 -2.04
CA ARG A 15 21.79 17.09 -3.42
C ARG A 15 20.77 17.73 -4.34
N GLU A 16 21.23 18.51 -5.31
CA GLU A 16 20.39 19.18 -6.32
C GLU A 16 19.46 18.18 -7.05
N SER A 17 19.84 16.90 -7.08
CA SER A 17 19.05 15.79 -7.63
C SER A 17 18.12 15.07 -6.64
N ALA A 18 18.16 15.37 -5.34
CA ALA A 18 17.46 14.58 -4.31
C ALA A 18 15.94 14.56 -4.51
N GLU A 19 15.33 15.70 -4.82
CA GLU A 19 13.89 15.77 -5.12
C GLU A 19 13.53 14.87 -6.31
N LYS A 20 14.28 15.01 -7.41
CA LYS A 20 14.07 14.23 -8.63
C LYS A 20 14.25 12.73 -8.38
N GLU A 21 15.28 12.34 -7.63
CA GLU A 21 15.54 10.95 -7.26
C GLU A 21 14.38 10.40 -6.41
N MET A 22 13.91 11.16 -5.43
CA MET A 22 12.83 10.73 -4.54
C MET A 22 11.49 10.59 -5.28
N ARG A 23 11.18 11.52 -6.19
CA ARG A 23 10.03 11.41 -7.11
C ARG A 23 10.15 10.24 -8.08
N SER A 24 11.37 9.96 -8.57
CA SER A 24 11.63 8.79 -9.42
C SER A 24 11.44 7.47 -8.65
N MET A 25 11.85 7.43 -7.37
CA MET A 25 11.64 6.28 -6.50
C MET A 25 10.14 6.06 -6.23
N GLU A 26 9.40 7.13 -5.95
CA GLU A 26 7.94 7.08 -5.82
C GLU A 26 7.28 6.52 -7.10
N GLY A 27 7.68 7.03 -8.27
CA GLY A 27 7.17 6.53 -9.55
C GLY A 27 7.47 5.04 -9.78
N THR A 28 8.66 4.58 -9.38
CA THR A 28 9.02 3.16 -9.43
C THR A 28 8.16 2.33 -8.48
N LEU A 29 7.91 2.83 -7.27
CA LEU A 29 7.08 2.17 -6.28
C LEU A 29 5.63 2.06 -6.75
N LYS A 30 5.08 3.11 -7.38
CA LYS A 30 3.75 3.10 -8.00
C LYS A 30 3.61 1.96 -9.01
N ILE A 31 4.54 1.87 -9.97
CA ILE A 31 4.52 0.81 -10.99
C ILE A 31 4.65 -0.58 -10.34
N ALA A 32 5.48 -0.70 -9.29
CA ALA A 32 5.64 -1.96 -8.58
C ALA A 32 4.36 -2.40 -7.83
N LEU A 33 3.60 -1.45 -7.25
CA LEU A 33 2.32 -1.74 -6.59
C LEU A 33 1.24 -2.15 -7.60
N GLU A 34 1.18 -1.49 -8.75
CA GLU A 34 0.29 -1.86 -9.85
C GLU A 34 0.62 -3.27 -10.36
N LEU A 35 1.90 -3.55 -10.63
CA LEU A 35 2.35 -4.89 -11.04
C LEU A 35 2.04 -5.95 -9.97
N LEU A 36 2.25 -5.65 -8.69
CA LEU A 36 1.90 -6.55 -7.60
C LEU A 36 0.40 -6.89 -7.63
N ALA A 37 -0.47 -5.90 -7.78
CA ALA A 37 -1.91 -6.11 -7.83
C ALA A 37 -2.31 -6.94 -9.06
N ASP A 38 -1.75 -6.63 -10.24
CA ASP A 38 -2.05 -7.35 -11.48
C ASP A 38 -1.62 -8.83 -11.40
N VAL A 39 -0.40 -9.10 -10.92
CA VAL A 39 0.11 -10.47 -10.73
C VAL A 39 -0.69 -11.19 -9.64
N TYR A 40 -1.02 -10.50 -8.54
CA TYR A 40 -1.85 -11.08 -7.48
C TYR A 40 -3.21 -11.53 -8.01
N LEU A 41 -3.89 -10.67 -8.78
CA LEU A 41 -5.19 -10.99 -9.39
C LEU A 41 -5.08 -12.14 -10.38
N GLN A 42 -4.05 -12.13 -11.25
CA GLN A 42 -3.82 -13.19 -12.23
C GLN A 42 -3.62 -14.57 -11.58
N PHE A 43 -2.95 -14.61 -10.43
CA PHE A 43 -2.59 -15.85 -9.72
C PHE A 43 -3.37 -16.04 -8.41
N LEU A 44 -4.50 -15.36 -8.25
CA LEU A 44 -5.22 -15.31 -6.97
C LEU A 44 -5.60 -16.71 -6.45
N ILE A 45 -6.16 -17.56 -7.32
CA ILE A 45 -6.56 -18.94 -6.96
C ILE A 45 -5.37 -19.81 -6.55
N PRO A 46 -4.30 -19.96 -7.36
CA PRO A 46 -3.16 -20.78 -6.93
C PRO A 46 -2.47 -20.22 -5.69
N ILE A 47 -2.39 -18.89 -5.53
CA ILE A 47 -1.84 -18.24 -4.33
C ILE A 47 -2.69 -18.56 -3.09
N SER A 48 -4.02 -18.53 -3.20
CA SER A 48 -4.91 -18.76 -2.05
C SER A 48 -4.90 -20.21 -1.55
N GLN A 49 -4.51 -21.16 -2.41
CA GLN A 49 -4.37 -22.57 -2.06
C GLN A 49 -3.05 -22.90 -1.35
N CYS A 50 -2.09 -21.97 -1.32
CA CYS A 50 -0.84 -22.16 -0.59
C CYS A 50 -1.05 -22.05 0.93
N SER A 51 -0.38 -22.89 1.71
CA SER A 51 -0.46 -22.88 3.18
C SER A 51 -0.06 -21.55 3.83
N GLY A 52 0.73 -20.74 3.14
CA GLY A 52 1.19 -19.42 3.59
C GLY A 52 0.31 -18.25 3.14
N PHE A 53 -0.84 -18.49 2.51
CA PHE A 53 -1.66 -17.44 1.90
C PHE A 53 -2.01 -16.31 2.87
N ARG A 54 -2.49 -16.66 4.07
CA ARG A 54 -2.82 -15.68 5.11
C ARG A 54 -1.65 -14.75 5.41
N THR A 55 -0.48 -15.31 5.69
CA THR A 55 0.72 -14.52 5.98
C THR A 55 1.13 -13.65 4.81
N PHE A 56 1.02 -14.18 3.58
CA PHE A 56 1.28 -13.43 2.36
C PHE A 56 0.33 -12.23 2.22
N TRP A 57 -0.98 -12.45 2.34
CA TRP A 57 -2.00 -11.41 2.23
C TRP A 57 -1.83 -10.31 3.28
N LEU A 58 -1.59 -10.67 4.54
CA LEU A 58 -1.29 -9.69 5.59
C LEU A 58 0.01 -8.91 5.29
N GLY A 59 0.98 -9.55 4.63
CA GLY A 59 2.16 -8.89 4.09
C GLY A 59 1.82 -7.84 3.03
N VAL A 60 0.91 -8.16 2.10
CA VAL A 60 0.41 -7.21 1.09
C VAL A 60 -0.28 -6.02 1.77
N LEU A 61 -1.21 -6.26 2.69
CA LEU A 61 -1.89 -5.18 3.44
C LEU A 61 -0.90 -4.28 4.18
N ARG A 62 0.10 -4.86 4.85
CA ARG A 62 1.15 -4.08 5.54
C ARG A 62 1.98 -3.23 4.58
N ARG A 63 2.24 -3.71 3.34
CA ARG A 63 2.94 -2.91 2.32
C ARG A 63 2.06 -1.79 1.80
N MET A 64 0.76 -2.03 1.61
CA MET A 64 -0.20 -0.98 1.28
C MET A 64 -0.26 0.09 2.37
N ASP A 65 -0.33 -0.30 3.64
CA ASP A 65 -0.27 0.63 4.79
C ASP A 65 1.02 1.47 4.81
N THR A 66 2.16 0.82 4.58
CA THR A 66 3.46 1.51 4.52
C THR A 66 3.48 2.55 3.40
N CYS A 67 2.88 2.22 2.24
CA CYS A 67 2.83 3.12 1.10
C CYS A 67 1.80 4.25 1.28
N MET A 68 0.69 4.01 1.98
CA MET A 68 -0.28 5.06 2.37
C MET A 68 0.36 6.13 3.25
N LYS A 69 1.32 5.71 4.08
CA LYS A 69 2.05 6.56 5.03
C LYS A 69 3.36 7.10 4.43
N ALA A 70 3.63 6.83 3.16
CA ALA A 70 4.83 7.34 2.51
C ALA A 70 4.74 8.86 2.41
N ASP A 71 5.77 9.52 2.91
CA ASP A 71 5.91 10.97 2.89
C ASP A 71 7.18 11.34 2.13
N LEU A 72 7.10 12.35 1.27
CA LEU A 72 8.26 12.88 0.57
C LEU A 72 8.89 14.06 1.33
N GLY A 73 8.40 14.37 2.54
CA GLY A 73 8.96 15.35 3.43
C GLY A 73 9.02 16.73 2.78
N ALA A 74 10.22 17.30 2.70
CA ALA A 74 10.43 18.62 2.09
C ALA A 74 10.12 18.67 0.58
N TYR A 75 9.91 17.53 -0.07
CA TYR A 75 9.67 17.41 -1.51
C TYR A 75 8.17 17.32 -1.87
N GLY A 76 7.27 17.51 -0.89
CA GLY A 76 5.83 17.61 -1.08
C GLY A 76 5.06 16.32 -0.77
N GLU A 77 3.80 16.28 -1.18
CA GLU A 77 2.91 15.15 -0.89
C GLU A 77 3.14 13.97 -1.86
N SER A 78 2.91 12.76 -1.36
CA SER A 78 2.90 11.53 -2.16
C SER A 78 1.57 11.37 -2.89
N THR A 79 1.62 10.78 -4.08
CA THR A 79 0.44 10.39 -4.88
C THR A 79 -0.01 8.95 -4.60
N LEU A 80 0.74 8.18 -3.81
CA LEU A 80 0.40 6.81 -3.45
C LEU A 80 -0.94 6.68 -2.70
N PRO A 81 -1.32 7.62 -1.81
CA PRO A 81 -2.63 7.59 -1.14
C PRO A 81 -3.84 7.63 -2.07
N GLU A 82 -3.68 8.13 -3.31
CA GLU A 82 -4.73 8.13 -4.32
C GLU A 82 -4.85 6.76 -5.01
N LEU A 83 -3.73 6.06 -5.20
CA LEU A 83 -3.66 4.78 -5.92
C LEU A 83 -4.06 3.58 -5.06
N ILE A 84 -3.60 3.54 -3.81
CA ILE A 84 -3.71 2.36 -2.96
C ILE A 84 -5.16 1.94 -2.70
N PRO A 85 -6.12 2.84 -2.43
CA PRO A 85 -7.52 2.46 -2.25
C PRO A 85 -8.08 1.70 -3.46
N ASP A 86 -7.74 2.12 -4.68
CA ASP A 86 -8.21 1.47 -5.90
C ASP A 86 -7.61 0.08 -6.10
N LEU A 87 -6.32 -0.10 -5.78
CA LEU A 87 -5.67 -1.42 -5.84
C LEU A 87 -6.26 -2.37 -4.80
N LEU A 88 -6.43 -1.91 -3.56
CA LEU A 88 -7.04 -2.70 -2.48
C LEU A 88 -8.47 -3.10 -2.84
N ARG A 89 -9.27 -2.17 -3.35
CA ARG A 89 -10.63 -2.42 -3.82
C ARG A 89 -10.66 -3.55 -4.83
N LYS A 90 -9.87 -3.46 -5.91
CA LYS A 90 -9.81 -4.51 -6.95
C LYS A 90 -9.46 -5.87 -6.37
N MET A 91 -8.39 -5.96 -5.58
CA MET A 91 -7.93 -7.23 -4.99
C MET A 91 -8.96 -7.84 -4.05
N ILE A 92 -9.58 -7.04 -3.19
CA ILE A 92 -10.55 -7.52 -2.21
C ILE A 92 -11.86 -7.94 -2.88
N THR A 93 -12.35 -7.15 -3.83
CA THR A 93 -13.55 -7.52 -4.61
C THR A 93 -13.33 -8.87 -5.30
N GLU A 94 -12.21 -9.06 -5.98
CA GLU A 94 -11.90 -10.34 -6.63
C GLU A 94 -11.81 -11.50 -5.62
N MET A 95 -11.20 -11.28 -4.44
CA MET A 95 -11.17 -12.30 -3.39
C MET A 95 -12.57 -12.69 -2.90
N LYS A 96 -13.51 -11.74 -2.83
CA LYS A 96 -14.90 -12.01 -2.44
C LYS A 96 -15.65 -12.75 -3.54
N GLU A 97 -15.52 -12.30 -4.79
CA GLU A 97 -16.15 -12.94 -5.96
C GLU A 97 -15.70 -14.39 -6.14
N LYS A 98 -14.45 -14.71 -5.78
CA LYS A 98 -13.91 -16.08 -5.81
C LYS A 98 -14.11 -16.87 -4.52
N GLU A 99 -14.91 -16.36 -3.58
CA GLU A 99 -15.21 -17.00 -2.28
C GLU A 99 -13.97 -17.29 -1.41
N ILE A 100 -12.87 -16.57 -1.65
CA ILE A 100 -11.62 -16.68 -0.87
C ILE A 100 -11.76 -15.87 0.43
N LEU A 101 -12.31 -14.66 0.34
CA LEU A 101 -12.54 -13.78 1.48
C LEU A 101 -14.03 -13.80 1.83
N VAL A 102 -14.41 -14.66 2.76
CA VAL A 102 -15.79 -14.84 3.23
C VAL A 102 -15.80 -15.03 4.75
N GLN A 103 -16.90 -14.70 5.41
CA GLN A 103 -17.06 -14.96 6.85
C GLN A 103 -17.20 -16.46 7.11
N LYS A 104 -16.35 -17.00 7.97
CA LYS A 104 -16.34 -18.41 8.39
C LYS A 104 -16.00 -18.47 9.88
N GLU A 105 -16.63 -19.39 10.62
CA GLU A 105 -16.39 -19.53 12.07
C GLU A 105 -14.94 -19.94 12.40
N ASP A 106 -14.30 -20.70 11.52
CA ASP A 106 -12.94 -21.23 11.72
C ASP A 106 -11.83 -20.44 10.98
N ASP A 107 -12.16 -19.29 10.37
CA ASP A 107 -11.20 -18.48 9.61
C ASP A 107 -11.48 -16.97 9.79
N ASP A 108 -10.57 -16.30 10.51
CA ASP A 108 -10.61 -14.87 10.82
C ASP A 108 -9.98 -13.99 9.73
N LEU A 109 -9.67 -14.53 8.54
CA LEU A 109 -9.13 -13.76 7.41
C LEU A 109 -10.06 -12.60 7.02
N TRP A 110 -11.38 -12.84 7.02
CA TRP A 110 -12.38 -11.79 6.77
C TRP A 110 -12.26 -10.66 7.80
N ASP A 111 -12.30 -10.99 9.09
CA ASP A 111 -12.32 -10.02 10.19
C ASP A 111 -11.05 -9.19 10.22
N ILE A 112 -9.89 -9.83 10.07
CA ILE A 112 -8.62 -9.10 10.03
C ILE A 112 -8.56 -8.20 8.80
N THR A 113 -9.00 -8.67 7.63
CA THR A 113 -8.99 -7.82 6.42
C THR A 113 -9.92 -6.62 6.60
N HIS A 114 -11.12 -6.83 7.13
CA HIS A 114 -12.08 -5.76 7.45
C HIS A 114 -11.48 -4.71 8.41
N ILE A 115 -10.83 -5.16 9.49
CA ILE A 115 -10.17 -4.27 10.45
C ILE A 115 -9.02 -3.51 9.79
N GLN A 116 -8.14 -4.19 9.04
CA GLN A 116 -6.99 -3.54 8.40
C GLN A 116 -7.43 -2.48 7.38
N ILE A 117 -8.50 -2.73 6.61
CA ILE A 117 -8.99 -1.74 5.64
C ILE A 117 -9.53 -0.48 6.30
N GLN A 118 -10.16 -0.58 7.48
CA GLN A 118 -10.54 0.61 8.26
C GLN A 118 -9.36 1.54 8.55
N TRP A 119 -8.18 0.98 8.79
CA TRP A 119 -6.97 1.75 9.13
C TRP A 119 -6.21 2.22 7.91
N ILE A 120 -6.17 1.42 6.85
CA ILE A 120 -5.38 1.69 5.64
C ILE A 120 -6.12 2.63 4.69
N ALA A 121 -7.38 2.32 4.38
CA ALA A 121 -8.17 3.01 3.37
C ALA A 121 -9.64 3.11 3.85
N PRO A 122 -9.93 3.95 4.86
CA PRO A 122 -11.28 4.05 5.42
C PRO A 122 -12.34 4.45 4.38
N SER A 123 -11.95 5.19 3.34
CA SER A 123 -12.84 5.64 2.25
C SER A 123 -13.49 4.52 1.44
N ILE A 124 -12.92 3.31 1.44
CA ILE A 124 -13.43 2.16 0.68
C ILE A 124 -14.06 1.10 1.58
N LYS A 125 -14.06 1.31 2.90
CA LYS A 125 -14.48 0.29 3.86
C LYS A 125 -15.94 -0.07 3.71
N GLU A 126 -16.83 0.92 3.73
CA GLU A 126 -18.28 0.69 3.69
C GLU A 126 -18.72 0.01 2.38
N GLU A 127 -18.09 0.38 1.27
CA GLU A 127 -18.35 -0.25 -0.03
C GLU A 127 -17.94 -1.73 -0.03
N LEU A 128 -16.76 -2.04 0.52
CA LEU A 128 -16.25 -3.40 0.53
C LEU A 128 -16.97 -4.24 1.59
N PHE A 129 -17.23 -3.72 2.77
CA PHE A 129 -17.72 -4.46 3.94
C PHE A 129 -19.00 -3.78 4.48
N PRO A 130 -20.13 -3.91 3.75
CA PRO A 130 -21.41 -3.44 4.24
C PRO A 130 -21.86 -4.25 5.46
N GLU A 131 -22.72 -3.65 6.29
CA GLU A 131 -23.37 -4.30 7.44
C GLU A 131 -24.31 -5.44 7.05
#